data_AF-A0A258L348-F1
#
_entry.id   AF-A0A258L348-F1
#
_cell.length_a   1.000
_cell.length_b   1.000
_cell.length_c   1.000
_cell.angle_alpha   90.00
_cell.angle_beta   90.00
_cell.angle_gamma   90.00
#
_symmetry.space_group_name_H-M   'P 1'
#
loop_
_entity.id
_entity.type
_entity.pdbx_description
1 polymer ?
#
loop_
_entity_poly.entity_id
_entity_poly.type
_entity_poly.pdbx_seq_one_letter_code
_entity_poly.pdbx_strand_id
1 'polypeptide(L)'
;MLDWLRRIFATEHTPRPALTPEPRGLHVLHNGDLITVKTPGAPDVAIAWTDITAVRIVSGDATADPPDLFWLIAGGDRRRPVLVPMGVAGEHDLVHAMQERLDGFDNMAVVEAMSAKGPIGFKVWDAEMSGTSDAY
;
A
#
# COMPACT_ATOMS: atom_id res chain seq x y z
N MET A 1 -17.58 -17.83 20.65
CA MET A 1 -17.03 -17.94 19.28
C MET A 1 -16.70 -16.55 18.68
N LEU A 2 -16.17 -15.65 19.51
CA LEU A 2 -15.47 -14.41 19.09
C LEU A 2 -14.34 -14.13 20.10
N ASP A 3 -13.81 -15.19 20.72
CA ASP A 3 -12.89 -15.11 21.85
C ASP A 3 -11.43 -14.96 21.39
N TRP A 4 -11.16 -15.21 20.10
CA TRP A 4 -9.85 -15.01 19.48
C TRP A 4 -9.52 -13.51 19.26
N LEU A 5 -10.53 -12.66 19.04
CA LEU A 5 -10.33 -11.23 18.75
C LEU A 5 -9.83 -10.41 19.94
N ARG A 6 -10.20 -10.78 21.18
CA ARG A 6 -9.79 -10.03 22.38
C ARG A 6 -8.32 -10.23 22.76
N ARG A 7 -7.67 -11.28 22.23
CA ARG A 7 -6.27 -11.61 22.54
C ARG A 7 -5.27 -10.84 21.68
N ILE A 8 -5.70 -10.30 20.55
CA ILE A 8 -4.83 -9.51 19.66
C ILE A 8 -4.64 -8.08 20.18
N PHE A 9 -5.62 -7.54 20.91
CA PHE A 9 -5.56 -6.20 21.49
C PHE A 9 -4.90 -6.13 22.88
N ALA A 10 -4.47 -7.27 23.44
CA ALA A 10 -3.76 -7.32 24.71
C ALA A 10 -2.25 -7.53 24.47
N THR A 11 -1.59 -6.53 23.87
CA THR A 11 -0.14 -6.45 23.89
C THR A 11 0.25 -5.25 24.74
N GLU A 12 1.01 -5.53 25.79
CA GLU A 12 1.52 -4.58 26.76
C GLU A 12 2.30 -3.45 26.05
N HIS A 13 2.02 -2.20 26.45
CA HIS A 13 2.81 -1.03 26.11
C HIS A 13 4.23 -1.20 26.67
N THR A 14 5.13 -1.77 25.89
CA THR A 14 6.56 -1.51 26.06
C THR A 14 6.84 -0.09 25.56
N PRO A 15 7.64 0.73 26.27
CA PRO A 15 8.03 2.03 25.77
C PRO A 15 8.77 1.84 24.45
N ARG A 16 8.19 2.37 23.37
CA ARG A 16 8.76 2.36 22.02
C ARG A 16 10.19 2.91 22.09
N PRO A 17 11.23 2.14 21.69
CA PRO A 17 12.55 2.71 21.42
C PRO A 17 12.37 3.82 20.37
N ALA A 18 13.06 4.95 20.56
CA ALA A 18 12.83 6.17 19.77
C ALA A 18 12.68 5.87 18.27
N LEU A 19 11.56 6.34 17.72
CA LEU A 19 11.19 6.30 16.31
C LEU A 19 12.42 6.58 15.44
N THR A 20 12.75 5.65 14.55
CA THR A 20 13.46 5.96 13.30
C THR A 20 12.82 7.23 12.74
N PRO A 21 13.59 8.26 12.33
CA PRO A 21 12.98 9.48 11.84
C PRO A 21 12.05 9.11 10.69
N GLU A 22 10.75 9.36 10.88
CA GLU A 22 9.77 9.49 9.79
C GLU A 22 10.50 10.11 8.60
N PRO A 23 10.39 9.57 7.36
CA PRO A 23 11.05 10.17 6.22
C PRO A 23 10.55 11.61 6.08
N ARG A 24 11.31 12.56 6.63
CA ARG A 24 10.84 13.92 6.89
C ARG A 24 10.48 14.55 5.55
N GLY A 25 9.17 14.76 5.33
CA GLY A 25 8.63 15.42 4.14
C GLY A 25 8.28 14.52 2.96
N LEU A 26 8.43 13.19 3.07
CA LEU A 26 7.85 12.29 2.08
C LEU A 26 6.33 12.30 2.22
N HIS A 27 5.63 12.53 1.11
CA HIS A 27 4.17 12.52 1.07
C HIS A 27 3.67 12.07 -0.29
N VAL A 28 2.47 11.50 -0.31
CA VAL A 28 1.78 11.13 -1.53
C VAL A 28 0.59 12.07 -1.74
N LEU A 29 0.41 12.48 -2.99
CA LEU A 29 -0.72 13.27 -3.45
C LEU A 29 -1.40 12.52 -4.59
N HIS A 30 -2.71 12.65 -4.70
CA HIS A 30 -3.43 12.18 -5.88
C HIS A 30 -4.45 13.22 -6.33
N ASN A 31 -4.79 13.18 -7.61
CA ASN A 31 -5.88 13.95 -8.18
C ASN A 31 -6.69 13.08 -9.17
N GLY A 32 -7.49 13.72 -10.02
CA GLY A 32 -8.25 13.05 -11.09
C GLY A 32 -7.41 12.14 -11.99
N ASP A 33 -6.16 12.52 -12.26
CA ASP A 33 -5.37 11.97 -13.35
C ASP A 33 -4.14 11.19 -12.85
N LEU A 34 -3.50 11.66 -11.78
CA LEU A 34 -2.20 11.19 -11.32
C LEU A 34 -2.16 10.84 -9.84
N ILE A 35 -1.29 9.90 -9.49
CA ILE A 35 -0.71 9.69 -8.17
C ILE A 35 0.73 10.19 -8.23
N THR A 36 1.15 11.01 -7.26
CA THR A 36 2.50 11.60 -7.19
C THR A 36 3.11 11.37 -5.80
N VAL A 37 4.30 10.78 -5.76
CA VAL A 37 5.12 10.66 -4.56
C VAL A 37 6.18 11.75 -4.58
N LYS A 38 6.17 12.58 -3.54
CA LYS A 38 7.13 13.66 -3.36
C LYS A 38 8.13 13.26 -2.28
N THR A 39 9.40 13.26 -2.65
CA THR A 39 10.50 12.93 -1.76
C THR A 39 11.47 14.11 -1.70
N PRO A 40 11.73 14.70 -0.51
CA PRO A 40 12.62 15.86 -0.41
C PRO A 40 14.01 15.56 -0.95
N GLY A 41 14.48 16.43 -1.86
CA GLY A 41 15.80 16.28 -2.48
C GLY A 41 15.88 15.23 -3.58
N ALA A 42 14.78 14.60 -3.97
CA ALA A 42 14.69 13.69 -5.11
C ALA A 42 13.61 14.17 -6.10
N PRO A 43 13.70 13.78 -7.38
CA PRO A 43 12.64 14.04 -8.35
C PRO A 43 11.32 13.40 -7.94
N ASP A 44 10.21 14.10 -8.15
CA ASP A 44 8.87 13.56 -7.98
C ASP A 44 8.68 12.33 -8.88
N VAL A 45 8.01 11.30 -8.35
CA VAL A 45 7.64 10.12 -9.12
C VAL A 45 6.13 10.11 -9.26
N ALA A 46 5.62 9.96 -10.49
CA ALA A 46 4.20 9.98 -10.75
C ALA A 46 3.76 8.83 -11.67
N ILE A 47 2.52 8.38 -11.48
CA ILE A 47 1.83 7.41 -12.33
C ILE A 47 0.40 7.88 -12.59
N ALA A 48 -0.08 7.75 -13.82
CA ALA A 48 -1.48 8.04 -14.13
C ALA A 48 -2.37 6.87 -13.71
N TRP A 49 -3.58 7.18 -13.24
CA TRP A 49 -4.56 6.16 -12.86
C TRP A 49 -4.83 5.16 -14.00
N THR A 50 -4.92 5.65 -15.24
CA THR A 50 -5.16 4.83 -16.43
C THR A 50 -3.98 3.94 -16.80
N ASP A 51 -2.78 4.22 -16.27
CA ASP A 51 -1.58 3.44 -16.54
C ASP A 51 -1.37 2.33 -15.50
N ILE A 52 -2.11 2.31 -14.38
CA ILE A 52 -1.96 1.32 -13.31
C ILE A 52 -2.43 -0.04 -13.81
N THR A 53 -1.56 -1.04 -13.72
CA THR A 53 -1.83 -2.42 -14.12
C THR A 53 -1.88 -3.38 -12.94
N ALA A 54 -1.20 -3.04 -11.84
CA ALA A 54 -1.18 -3.83 -10.62
C ALA A 54 -0.94 -2.97 -9.38
N VAL A 55 -1.55 -3.36 -8.26
CA VAL A 55 -1.25 -2.84 -6.92
C VAL A 55 -0.92 -4.00 -6.00
N ARG A 56 0.23 -3.91 -5.33
CA ARG A 56 0.72 -4.92 -4.40
C ARG A 56 1.18 -4.29 -3.10
N ILE A 57 1.14 -5.06 -2.02
CA ILE A 57 1.84 -4.72 -0.78
C ILE A 57 3.11 -5.56 -0.72
N VAL A 58 4.24 -4.89 -0.57
CA VAL A 58 5.57 -5.52 -0.49
C VAL A 58 6.28 -5.11 0.78
N SER A 59 7.13 -5.99 1.30
CA SER A 59 8.04 -5.65 2.39
C SER A 59 9.38 -5.17 1.84
N GLY A 60 9.91 -4.06 2.36
CA GLY A 60 11.23 -3.53 1.99
C GLY A 60 12.38 -4.28 2.67
N ASP A 61 12.18 -4.67 3.93
CA ASP A 61 13.09 -5.51 4.71
C ASP A 61 12.30 -6.60 5.44
N ALA A 62 12.37 -7.82 4.92
CA ALA A 62 11.68 -8.99 5.47
C ALA A 62 12.25 -9.43 6.84
N THR A 63 13.34 -8.82 7.30
CA THR A 63 13.98 -9.10 8.60
C THR A 63 13.63 -8.08 9.69
N ALA A 64 12.99 -6.97 9.33
CA ALA A 64 12.45 -6.00 10.30
C ALA A 64 11.18 -6.53 10.98
N ASP A 65 10.99 -6.20 12.26
CA ASP A 65 9.81 -6.57 13.06
C ASP A 65 9.22 -5.34 13.79
N PRO A 66 8.05 -4.82 13.35
CA PRO A 66 7.29 -5.25 12.18
C PRO A 66 8.01 -4.88 10.86
N PRO A 67 7.73 -5.59 9.75
CA PRO A 67 8.33 -5.30 8.45
C PRO A 67 7.90 -3.94 7.91
N ASP A 68 8.82 -3.21 7.28
CA ASP A 68 8.48 -1.99 6.53
C ASP A 68 7.65 -2.36 5.29
N LEU A 69 6.41 -1.89 5.23
CA LEU A 69 5.47 -2.18 4.15
C LEU A 69 5.34 -1.01 3.17
N PHE A 70 5.20 -1.36 1.89
CA PHE A 70 5.06 -0.41 0.80
C PHE A 70 3.93 -0.83 -0.12
N TRP A 71 3.15 0.15 -0.59
CA TRP A 71 2.35 0.01 -1.78
C TRP A 71 3.25 0.06 -3.00
N LEU A 72 3.29 -1.02 -3.78
CA LEU A 72 3.92 -1.08 -5.09
C LEU A 72 2.81 -0.93 -6.13
N ILE A 73 2.78 0.23 -6.78
CA ILE A 73 1.84 0.58 -7.85
C ILE A 73 2.58 0.44 -9.16
N ALA A 74 2.30 -0.64 -9.89
CA ALA A 74 2.94 -0.93 -11.17
C ALA A 74 2.13 -0.34 -12.32
N GLY A 75 2.84 0.23 -13.29
CA GLY A 75 2.25 0.69 -14.53
C GLY A 75 2.39 -0.32 -15.67
N GLY A 76 1.78 0.00 -16.81
CA GLY A 76 2.01 -0.68 -18.08
C GLY A 76 3.47 -0.66 -18.54
N ASP A 77 3.74 -1.40 -19.62
CA ASP A 77 5.09 -1.82 -20.02
C ASP A 77 6.09 -0.64 -20.11
N ARG A 78 7.29 -0.85 -19.53
CA ARG A 78 8.43 0.09 -19.40
C ARG A 78 8.33 1.24 -18.39
N ARG A 79 7.25 1.42 -17.63
CA ARG A 79 7.22 2.42 -16.54
C ARG A 79 7.80 1.85 -15.24
N ARG A 80 8.58 2.67 -14.52
CA ARG A 80 9.04 2.30 -13.18
C ARG A 80 7.84 2.27 -12.22
N PRO A 81 7.73 1.26 -11.34
CA PRO A 81 6.67 1.24 -10.34
C PRO A 81 6.84 2.40 -9.36
N VAL A 82 5.73 2.87 -8.83
CA VAL A 82 5.69 3.85 -7.74
C VAL A 82 5.63 3.09 -6.42
N LEU A 83 6.57 3.38 -5.53
CA LEU A 83 6.58 2.86 -4.17
C LEU A 83 6.09 3.95 -3.21
N VAL A 84 5.06 3.63 -2.44
CA VAL A 84 4.53 4.49 -1.37
C VAL A 84 4.71 3.74 -0.06
N PRO A 85 5.57 4.20 0.87
CA PRO A 85 5.65 3.61 2.20
C PRO A 85 4.30 3.75 2.91
N MET A 86 3.89 2.72 3.66
CA MET A 86 2.72 2.82 4.53
C MET A 86 2.99 3.78 5.69
N GLY A 87 1.96 4.49 6.16
CA GLY A 87 2.04 5.47 7.24
C GLY A 87 2.46 6.88 6.83
N VAL A 88 2.75 7.11 5.54
CA VAL A 88 3.20 8.43 5.07
C VAL A 88 2.03 9.41 4.92
N ALA A 89 2.33 10.71 4.96
CA ALA A 89 1.30 11.73 4.76
C ALA A 89 0.61 11.57 3.39
N GLY A 90 -0.73 11.54 3.40
CA GLY A 90 -1.58 11.36 2.22
C GLY A 90 -1.87 9.90 1.84
N GLU A 91 -1.26 8.92 2.51
CA GLU A 91 -1.48 7.50 2.22
C GLU A 91 -2.94 7.08 2.45
N HIS A 92 -3.56 7.57 3.53
CA HIS A 92 -4.96 7.27 3.83
C HIS A 92 -5.91 7.69 2.71
N ASP A 93 -5.74 8.91 2.19
CA ASP A 93 -6.55 9.43 1.08
C ASP A 93 -6.29 8.64 -0.21
N LEU A 94 -5.02 8.25 -0.44
CA LEU A 94 -4.65 7.39 -1.56
C LEU A 94 -5.36 6.03 -1.49
N VAL A 95 -5.39 5.38 -0.32
CA VAL A 95 -6.06 4.09 -0.15
C VAL A 95 -7.55 4.20 -0.47
N HIS A 96 -8.22 5.26 0.02
CA HIS A 96 -9.60 5.54 -0.33
C HIS A 96 -9.79 5.73 -1.85
N ALA A 97 -8.91 6.49 -2.49
CA ALA A 97 -8.98 6.68 -3.94
C ALA A 97 -8.75 5.38 -4.73
N MET A 98 -7.87 4.49 -4.27
CA MET A 98 -7.67 3.18 -4.89
C MET A 98 -8.92 2.29 -4.74
N GLN A 99 -9.54 2.26 -3.55
CA GLN A 99 -10.78 1.52 -3.32
C GLN A 99 -11.94 2.00 -4.20
N GLU A 100 -12.02 3.31 -4.46
CA GLU A 100 -13.07 3.90 -5.30
C GLU A 100 -12.86 3.68 -6.81
N ARG A 101 -11.61 3.62 -7.26
CA ARG A 101 -11.26 3.64 -8.70
C ARG A 101 -10.84 2.29 -9.27
N LEU A 102 -10.37 1.38 -8.42
CA LEU A 102 -9.84 0.09 -8.84
C LEU A 102 -10.87 -0.99 -8.56
N ASP A 103 -11.76 -1.23 -9.53
CA ASP A 103 -12.81 -2.26 -9.42
C ASP A 103 -12.18 -3.62 -9.12
N GLY A 104 -12.60 -4.22 -8.01
CA GLY A 104 -12.03 -5.47 -7.50
C GLY A 104 -10.86 -5.29 -6.51
N PHE A 105 -10.67 -4.09 -5.96
CA PHE A 105 -9.70 -3.85 -4.88
C PHE A 105 -9.94 -4.79 -3.68
N ASP A 106 -8.96 -5.62 -3.37
CA ASP A 106 -9.06 -6.63 -2.32
C ASP A 106 -8.63 -6.07 -0.95
N ASN A 107 -9.62 -5.59 -0.19
CA ASN A 107 -9.39 -5.13 1.18
C ASN A 107 -8.92 -6.24 2.13
N MET A 108 -9.25 -7.50 1.84
CA MET A 108 -8.78 -8.62 2.66
C MET A 108 -7.29 -8.88 2.44
N ALA A 109 -6.80 -8.77 1.21
CA ALA A 109 -5.37 -8.83 0.93
C ALA A 109 -4.57 -7.78 1.72
N VAL A 110 -5.15 -6.58 1.95
CA VAL A 110 -4.53 -5.55 2.81
C VAL A 110 -4.45 -6.02 4.27
N VAL A 111 -5.56 -6.53 4.82
CA VAL A 111 -5.60 -7.03 6.21
C VAL A 111 -4.63 -8.19 6.42
N GLU A 112 -4.54 -9.10 5.45
CA GLU A 112 -3.59 -10.22 5.47
C GLU A 112 -2.15 -9.73 5.44
N ALA A 113 -1.85 -8.74 4.57
CA ALA A 113 -0.53 -8.13 4.51
C ALA A 113 -0.10 -7.51 5.83
N MET A 114 -1.00 -6.79 6.50
CA MET A 114 -0.75 -6.16 7.81
C MET A 114 -0.55 -7.18 8.94
N SER A 115 -0.96 -8.43 8.75
CA SER A 115 -0.89 -9.51 9.75
C SER A 115 0.19 -10.55 9.45
N ALA A 116 0.85 -10.44 8.31
CA ALA A 116 1.81 -11.41 7.83
C ALA A 116 3.14 -11.34 8.60
N LYS A 117 3.79 -12.49 8.74
CA LYS A 117 5.14 -12.63 9.29
C LYS A 117 6.06 -13.20 8.21
N GLY A 118 7.06 -12.44 7.75
CA GLY A 118 8.03 -12.86 6.73
C GLY A 118 7.96 -12.06 5.42
N PRO A 119 8.55 -12.55 4.31
CA PRO A 119 8.57 -11.84 3.03
C PRO A 119 7.17 -11.69 2.45
N ILE A 120 6.82 -10.46 2.05
CA ILE A 120 5.47 -10.06 1.67
C ILE A 120 5.43 -9.65 0.19
N GLY A 121 4.46 -10.19 -0.53
CA GLY A 121 4.11 -9.83 -1.90
C GLY A 121 2.62 -10.06 -2.16
N PHE A 122 1.76 -9.41 -1.36
CA PHE A 122 0.31 -9.56 -1.48
C PHE A 122 -0.20 -8.78 -2.69
N LYS A 123 -0.95 -9.46 -3.55
CA LYS A 123 -1.70 -8.80 -4.62
C LYS A 123 -2.96 -8.17 -4.04
N VAL A 124 -3.13 -6.87 -4.25
CA VAL A 124 -4.32 -6.14 -3.83
C VAL A 124 -5.26 -5.89 -5.00
N TRP A 125 -4.70 -5.67 -6.20
CA TRP A 125 -5.49 -5.44 -7.42
C TRP A 125 -4.64 -5.72 -8.66
N ASP A 126 -5.26 -6.22 -9.73
CA ASP A 126 -4.69 -6.31 -11.09
C ASP A 126 -5.77 -5.98 -12.13
N ALA A 127 -5.39 -5.29 -13.21
CA ALA A 127 -6.32 -4.86 -14.26
C ALA A 127 -7.04 -6.02 -15.00
N GLU A 128 -6.48 -7.23 -14.97
CA GLU A 128 -7.07 -8.41 -15.62
C GLU A 128 -8.42 -8.82 -14.98
N MET A 129 -8.67 -8.46 -13.72
CA MET A 129 -9.88 -8.85 -13.00
C MET A 129 -11.07 -7.90 -13.19
N SER A 130 -10.86 -6.71 -13.75
CA SER A 130 -11.94 -5.73 -13.97
C SER A 130 -12.72 -5.96 -15.29
N GLY A 131 -12.39 -7.02 -16.05
CA GLY A 131 -12.94 -7.29 -17.39
C GLY A 131 -13.98 -8.41 -17.52
N THR A 132 -14.40 -9.09 -16.44
CA THR A 132 -15.37 -10.21 -16.55
C THR A 132 -16.54 -10.05 -15.58
N SER A 133 -17.46 -9.15 -15.91
CA SER A 133 -18.84 -9.20 -15.40
C SER A 133 -19.81 -8.53 -16.39
N ASP A 134 -19.75 -8.93 -17.66
CA ASP A 134 -20.82 -8.67 -18.63
C ASP A 134 -20.93 -9.87 -19.57
N ALA A 135 -21.55 -10.94 -19.09
CA ALA A 135 -22.05 -12.02 -19.92
C ALA A 135 -23.41 -12.45 -19.37
N TYR A 136 -24.45 -11.83 -19.93
CA TYR A 136 -25.85 -12.28 -19.86
C TYR A 136 -26.05 -13.54 -20.70
#